data_AF-A0A832ZCV6-F1
#
_entry.id   AF-A0A832ZCV6-F1
#
_cell.length_a   1.000
_cell.length_b   1.000
_cell.length_c   1.000
_cell.angle_alpha   90.00
_cell.angle_beta   90.00
_cell.angle_gamma   90.00
#
_symmetry.space_group_name_H-M   'P 1'
#
loop_
_entity.id
_entity.type
_entity.pdbx_description
1 polymer ?
#
loop_
_entity_poly.entity_id
_entity_poly.type
_entity_poly.pdbx_seq_one_letter_code
_entity_poly.pdbx_strand_id
1 'polypeptide(L)'
;GGRATIEEQRKFGGIPEKCTVYELYVYHLIDNDTKLASVYKACRSGELLCGECKKQATELLTRFLEEHQRRLEKAKDKVLGYVEPPKF
;
A
#
# COMPACT_ATOMS: atom_id res chain seq x y z
N GLY A 1 1.50 -4.46 12.78
CA GLY A 1 0.58 -4.82 13.88
C GLY A 1 0.04 -6.24 13.78
N GLY A 2 0.86 -7.24 13.43
CA GLY A 2 0.46 -8.65 13.54
C GLY A 2 0.75 -9.23 14.93
N ARG A 3 0.56 -10.53 15.09
CA ARG A 3 0.93 -11.31 16.30
C ARG A 3 2.23 -12.09 16.10
N ALA A 4 2.74 -12.72 17.17
CA ALA A 4 4.01 -13.45 17.13
C ALA A 4 3.86 -14.76 16.36
N THR A 5 2.70 -15.42 16.45
CA THR A 5 2.42 -16.67 15.75
C THR A 5 1.18 -16.59 14.85
N ILE A 6 1.07 -17.54 13.91
CA ILE A 6 -0.13 -17.71 13.07
C ILE A 6 -1.35 -18.03 13.95
N GLU A 7 -1.18 -18.88 14.97
CA GLU A 7 -2.26 -19.25 15.89
C GLU A 7 -2.80 -18.02 16.63
N GLU A 8 -1.90 -17.18 17.17
CA GLU A 8 -2.31 -15.95 17.83
C GLU A 8 -2.98 -14.97 16.87
N GLN A 9 -2.47 -14.84 15.64
CA GLN A 9 -3.08 -13.99 14.61
C GLN A 9 -4.50 -14.47 14.29
N ARG A 10 -4.71 -15.78 14.14
CA ARG A 10 -6.02 -16.40 13.88
C ARG A 10 -6.98 -16.21 15.05
N LYS A 11 -6.48 -16.32 16.29
CA LYS A 11 -7.31 -16.24 17.50
C LYS A 11 -7.66 -14.82 17.92
N PHE A 12 -6.70 -13.89 17.80
CA PHE A 12 -6.81 -12.54 18.36
C PHE A 12 -6.82 -11.42 17.32
N GLY A 13 -6.67 -11.76 16.04
CA GLY A 13 -6.55 -10.79 14.96
C GLY A 13 -5.30 -9.91 15.03
N GLY A 14 -5.12 -9.11 13.98
CA GLY A 14 -4.14 -8.04 13.94
C GLY A 14 -4.69 -6.72 14.49
N ILE A 15 -3.79 -5.73 14.59
CA ILE A 15 -4.05 -4.34 14.99
C ILE A 15 -3.68 -3.45 13.79
N PRO A 16 -4.63 -3.15 12.88
CA PRO A 16 -4.37 -2.34 11.69
C PRO A 16 -3.81 -0.95 12.01
N GLU A 17 -4.22 -0.35 13.12
CA GLU A 17 -3.78 0.97 13.60
C GLU A 17 -2.28 1.02 13.92
N LYS A 18 -1.65 -0.15 14.11
CA LYS A 18 -0.20 -0.30 14.31
C LYS A 18 0.48 -0.97 13.13
N CYS A 19 -0.11 -0.91 11.93
CA CYS A 19 0.36 -1.63 10.76
C CYS A 19 0.68 -0.69 9.60
N THR A 20 1.97 -0.52 9.30
CA THR A 20 2.43 0.28 8.15
C THR A 20 1.95 -0.25 6.80
N VAL A 21 1.73 -1.57 6.67
CA VAL A 21 1.14 -2.15 5.45
C VAL A 21 -0.31 -1.69 5.27
N TYR A 22 -1.08 -1.63 6.36
CA TYR A 22 -2.45 -1.13 6.29
C TYR A 22 -2.47 0.38 6.02
N GLU A 23 -1.54 1.13 6.59
CA GLU A 23 -1.33 2.55 6.26
C GLU A 23 -1.07 2.78 4.77
N LEU A 24 -0.22 1.97 4.13
CA LEU A 24 -0.01 2.03 2.68
C LEU A 24 -1.32 1.80 1.90
N TYR A 25 -2.19 0.91 2.36
CA TYR A 25 -3.51 0.74 1.75
C TYR A 25 -4.39 1.99 1.87
N VAL A 26 -4.44 2.58 3.06
CA VAL A 26 -5.26 3.77 3.34
C VAL A 26 -4.84 4.95 2.46
N TYR A 27 -3.53 5.19 2.34
CA TYR A 27 -3.05 6.42 1.71
C TYR A 27 -2.75 6.29 0.21
N HIS A 28 -2.42 5.10 -0.28
CA HIS A 28 -1.76 4.99 -1.59
C HIS A 28 -2.26 3.84 -2.48
N LEU A 29 -2.66 2.70 -1.90
CA LEU A 29 -2.78 1.46 -2.66
C LEU A 29 -4.23 0.97 -2.86
N ILE A 30 -5.20 1.48 -2.08
CA ILE A 30 -6.61 1.10 -2.21
C ILE A 30 -7.49 2.35 -2.17
N ASP A 31 -7.99 2.78 -3.33
CA ASP A 31 -8.92 3.93 -3.45
C ASP A 31 -10.39 3.56 -3.15
N ASN A 32 -10.70 2.26 -3.03
CA ASN A 32 -12.06 1.79 -2.79
C ASN A 32 -12.27 1.51 -1.30
N ASP A 33 -13.07 2.35 -0.65
CA ASP A 33 -13.35 2.27 0.79
C ASP A 33 -13.95 0.93 1.23
N THR A 34 -14.82 0.32 0.40
CA THR A 34 -15.40 -0.99 0.71
C THR A 34 -14.33 -2.08 0.74
N LYS A 35 -13.36 -2.02 -0.18
CA LYS A 35 -12.21 -2.93 -0.19
C LYS A 35 -11.27 -2.67 0.99
N LEU A 36 -11.05 -1.41 1.35
CA LEU A 36 -10.23 -1.06 2.51
C LEU A 36 -10.87 -1.58 3.81
N ALA A 37 -12.18 -1.39 3.97
CA ALA A 37 -12.95 -1.88 5.10
C ALA A 37 -12.94 -3.42 5.20
N SER A 38 -12.96 -4.13 4.07
CA SER A 38 -12.88 -5.61 4.07
C SER A 38 -11.51 -6.11 4.54
N VAL A 39 -10.41 -5.47 4.09
CA VAL A 39 -9.04 -5.78 4.56
C VAL A 39 -8.90 -5.50 6.06
N TYR A 40 -9.44 -4.38 6.54
CA TYR A 40 -9.45 -4.05 7.96
C TYR A 40 -10.17 -5.11 8.79
N LYS A 41 -11.38 -5.48 8.37
CA LYS A 41 -12.21 -6.49 9.04
C LYS A 41 -11.52 -7.86 9.06
N ALA A 42 -11.00 -8.31 7.92
CA ALA A 42 -10.32 -9.59 7.80
C ALA A 42 -9.02 -9.65 8.64
N CYS A 43 -8.29 -8.53 8.75
CA CYS A 43 -7.13 -8.45 9.64
C CYS A 43 -7.55 -8.55 11.12
N ARG A 44 -8.56 -7.79 11.55
CA ARG A 44 -9.03 -7.78 12.94
C ARG A 44 -9.71 -9.07 13.38
N SER A 45 -10.32 -9.82 12.46
CA SER A 45 -10.91 -11.13 12.74
C SER A 45 -9.88 -12.26 12.80
N GLY A 46 -8.65 -12.03 12.32
CA GLY A 46 -7.65 -13.08 12.16
C GLY A 46 -7.82 -13.92 10.90
N GLU A 47 -8.78 -13.60 10.04
CA GLU A 47 -9.00 -14.25 8.75
C GLU A 47 -7.86 -14.01 7.77
N LEU A 48 -7.24 -12.82 7.82
CA LEU A 48 -6.12 -12.46 6.96
C LEU A 48 -4.80 -12.57 7.71
N LEU A 49 -3.87 -13.38 7.18
CA LEU A 49 -2.51 -13.46 7.72
C LEU A 49 -1.63 -12.32 7.18
N CYS A 50 -0.66 -11.89 7.98
CA CYS A 50 0.23 -10.78 7.60
C CYS A 50 1.05 -11.09 6.34
N GLY A 51 1.41 -12.34 6.08
CA GLY A 51 2.12 -12.73 4.86
C GLY A 51 1.27 -12.56 3.60
N GLU A 52 0.02 -13.03 3.64
CA GLU A 52 -0.96 -12.86 2.55
C GLU A 52 -1.27 -11.38 2.32
N CYS A 53 -1.49 -10.63 3.41
CA CYS A 53 -1.71 -9.19 3.38
C CYS A 53 -0.53 -8.44 2.74
N LYS A 54 0.71 -8.77 3.11
CA LYS A 54 1.90 -8.16 2.51
C LYS A 54 2.05 -8.50 1.03
N LYS A 55 1.76 -9.74 0.64
CA LYS A 55 1.81 -10.15 -0.77
C LYS A 55 0.86 -9.31 -1.63
N GLN A 56 -0.38 -9.12 -1.17
CA GLN A 56 -1.35 -8.25 -1.86
C GLN A 56 -0.85 -6.80 -1.97
N ALA A 57 -0.22 -6.27 -0.91
CA ALA A 57 0.36 -4.92 -0.92
C ALA A 57 1.49 -4.81 -1.94
N THR A 58 2.38 -5.81 -1.99
CA THR A 58 3.46 -5.86 -2.98
C THR A 58 2.90 -5.84 -4.39
N GLU A 59 1.89 -6.65 -4.71
CA GLU A 59 1.28 -6.69 -6.04
C GLU A 59 0.65 -5.34 -6.45
N LEU A 60 0.00 -4.65 -5.51
CA LEU A 60 -0.55 -3.32 -5.74
C LEU A 60 0.55 -2.27 -5.95
N LEU A 61 1.55 -2.26 -5.07
CA LEU A 61 2.66 -1.31 -5.11
C LEU A 61 3.52 -1.50 -6.38
N THR A 62 3.80 -2.73 -6.78
CA THR A 62 4.53 -3.03 -8.02
C THR A 62 3.81 -2.43 -9.22
N ARG A 63 2.50 -2.68 -9.37
CA ARG A 63 1.72 -2.09 -10.48
C ARG A 63 1.73 -0.57 -10.45
N PHE A 64 1.59 0.03 -9.27
CA PHE A 64 1.67 1.49 -9.12
C PHE A 64 3.03 2.04 -9.57
N LEU A 65 4.12 1.42 -9.13
CA LEU A 65 5.48 1.85 -9.45
C LEU A 65 5.82 1.66 -10.93
N GLU A 66 5.44 0.54 -11.54
CA GLU A 66 5.66 0.28 -12.97
C GLU A 66 5.00 1.36 -13.83
N GLU A 67 3.73 1.67 -13.54
CA GLU A 67 2.99 2.70 -14.26
C GLU A 67 3.55 4.11 -13.96
N HIS A 68 3.90 4.38 -12.71
CA HIS A 68 4.55 5.64 -12.34
C HIS A 68 5.87 5.85 -13.10
N GLN A 69 6.76 4.85 -13.11
CA GLN A 69 8.06 4.91 -13.78
C GLN A 69 7.89 5.05 -15.29
N ARG A 70 6.93 4.35 -15.91
CA ARG A 70 6.59 4.52 -17.33
C ARG A 70 6.18 5.95 -17.66
N ARG A 71 5.44 6.62 -16.78
CA ARG A 71 5.06 8.03 -16.95
C ARG A 71 6.22 8.98 -16.66
N LEU A 72 7.07 8.66 -15.69
CA LEU A 72 8.22 9.46 -15.31
C LEU A 72 9.18 9.66 -16.50
N GLU A 73 9.47 8.59 -17.26
CA GLU A 73 10.34 8.72 -18.45
C GLU A 73 9.78 9.72 -19.46
N LYS A 74 8.48 9.69 -19.73
CA LYS A 74 7.82 10.66 -20.62
C LYS A 74 7.75 12.08 -20.04
N ALA A 75 7.80 12.20 -18.71
CA ALA A 75 7.69 13.48 -18.02
C ALA A 75 9.04 14.21 -18.00
N LYS A 76 10.16 13.50 -17.94
CA LYS A 76 11.52 14.08 -17.98
C LYS A 76 11.73 14.98 -19.20
N ASP A 77 11.28 14.54 -20.37
CA ASP A 77 11.39 15.31 -21.61
C ASP A 77 10.57 16.61 -21.60
N LYS A 78 9.56 16.69 -20.74
CA LYS A 78 8.63 17.82 -20.68
C LYS A 78 8.93 18.77 -19.53
N VAL A 79 9.73 18.38 -18.55
CA VAL A 79 9.87 19.12 -17.28
C VAL A 79 10.38 20.54 -17.49
N LEU A 80 11.33 20.73 -18.41
CA LEU A 80 11.89 22.04 -18.76
C LEU A 80 10.88 22.95 -19.47
N GLY A 81 9.79 22.41 -20.00
CA GLY A 81 8.69 23.19 -20.55
C GLY A 81 7.77 23.81 -19.48
N TYR A 82 7.89 23.41 -18.21
CA TYR A 82 7.04 23.92 -17.11
C TYR A 82 7.74 24.89 -16.17
N VAL A 83 9.07 24.99 -16.23
CA VAL A 83 9.87 25.82 -15.33
C VAL A 83 10.93 26.57 -16.13
N GLU A 84 11.24 27.80 -15.74
CA GLU A 84 12.45 28.48 -16.20
C GLU A 84 13.55 28.27 -15.15
N PRO A 85 14.64 27.54 -15.46
CA PRO A 85 15.75 27.40 -14.53
C PRO A 85 16.36 28.78 -14.21
N PRO A 86 16.75 29.02 -12.95
CA PRO A 86 17.42 30.25 -12.59
C PRO A 86 18.74 30.42 -13.38
N LYS A 87 19.04 31.67 -13.76
CA LYS A 87 20.24 32.05 -14.54
C LYS A 87 21.45 32.43 -13.69
N PHE A 88 21.38 32.20 -12.38
CA PHE A 88 22.43 32.54 -11.42
C PHE A 88 23.40 31.39 -11.19
#